data_AF-A0A3D1ZTB5-F1
#
_entry.id   AF-A0A3D1ZTB5-F1
#
_cell.length_a   1.000
_cell.length_b   1.000
_cell.length_c   1.000
_cell.angle_alpha   90.00
_cell.angle_beta   90.00
_cell.angle_gamma   90.00
#
_symmetry.space_group_name_H-M   'P 1'
#
loop_
_entity.id
_entity.type
_entity.pdbx_description
1 polymer ?
#
loop_
_entity_poly.entity_id
_entity_poly.type
_entity_poly.pdbx_seq_one_letter_code
_entity_poly.pdbx_strand_id
1 'polypeptide(L)'
;ATVKREPPISGWRAWFTNPSSEQAQSVEEKQFAAIKNLRQLGLSATDDYQATLYKSLYVVLSAIATHRGRLPNDRALLQTLITNHMSNDYGSRFIGHKLAPLMETAIVEQGYERVQNANKPVLISLKGASAAGKSTLRPLLQEDMVEHGLDSQNFAIISPDIWRRLLLDYDSLGDDFKYAGRLTGKEVNIVDGKLDSYIRAKAEHRHAIPHLLVDRFRFDSFSSKKIADVLHNTYVKYVDTMHMYFVITPPEATVDRGWLRGLDRGRYKSVEDFLGHSVEAYEGMPRLFFKWMAYDKPDFKYHFVDNQVPKGTRPRLVAYGDQKLMTVIDPLLLVNIMRYQHINIHAQIPEQVYQDPAAQSISDNCQFLLQCIATLPQVDFIVAQDASAYVQFLSGKARIIDNDCLQQQCQQPQLQQVFIALGLGS
;
A
#
# COMPACT_ATOMS: atom_id res chain seq x y z
N ALA A 1 -18.82 -98.45 12.64
CA ALA A 1 -19.82 -97.39 12.45
C ALA A 1 -19.16 -96.05 12.76
N THR A 2 -19.18 -95.16 11.78
CA THR A 2 -18.65 -93.79 11.79
C THR A 2 -19.31 -92.93 12.86
N VAL A 3 -18.51 -92.26 13.70
CA VAL A 3 -18.96 -91.05 14.43
C VAL A 3 -17.82 -90.02 14.43
N LYS A 4 -18.10 -88.88 13.79
CA LYS A 4 -17.24 -87.70 13.67
C LYS A 4 -16.92 -87.13 15.07
N ARG A 5 -15.66 -86.81 15.30
CA ARG A 5 -15.19 -86.00 16.44
C ARG A 5 -15.20 -84.53 16.05
N GLU A 6 -15.92 -83.70 16.78
CA GLU A 6 -15.56 -82.30 17.01
C GLU A 6 -15.08 -82.17 18.46
N PRO A 7 -13.89 -81.61 18.73
CA PRO A 7 -13.53 -81.14 20.04
C PRO A 7 -13.86 -79.64 20.21
N PRO A 8 -14.10 -79.19 21.46
CA PRO A 8 -14.56 -77.85 21.77
C PRO A 8 -13.44 -76.82 21.83
N ILE A 9 -13.88 -75.57 21.69
CA ILE A 9 -13.14 -74.31 21.69
C ILE A 9 -12.24 -74.16 22.93
N SER A 10 -10.96 -73.79 22.74
CA SER A 10 -10.26 -72.92 23.69
C SER A 10 -9.08 -72.19 23.04
N GLY A 11 -8.99 -70.87 23.29
CA GLY A 11 -7.71 -70.18 23.46
C GLY A 11 -6.97 -69.64 22.23
N TRP A 12 -7.59 -68.86 21.34
CA TRP A 12 -6.87 -68.16 20.24
C TRP A 12 -7.14 -66.65 20.18
N ARG A 13 -7.27 -65.99 21.34
CA ARG A 13 -7.49 -64.52 21.44
C ARG A 13 -6.30 -63.73 22.02
N ALA A 14 -5.06 -64.19 21.82
CA ALA A 14 -3.90 -63.51 22.39
C ALA A 14 -2.78 -63.15 21.39
N TRP A 15 -2.96 -63.31 20.08
CA TRP A 15 -1.87 -63.19 19.10
C TRP A 15 -2.14 -62.25 17.91
N PHE A 16 -3.01 -61.24 18.10
CA PHE A 16 -3.11 -60.11 17.17
C PHE A 16 -3.02 -58.77 17.91
N THR A 17 -1.94 -58.58 18.67
CA THR A 17 -1.39 -57.24 18.85
C THR A 17 -0.60 -56.92 17.59
N ASN A 18 -1.30 -56.40 16.57
CA ASN A 18 -0.61 -55.66 15.52
C ASN A 18 -0.02 -54.42 16.18
N PRO A 19 1.30 -54.18 16.12
CA PRO A 19 1.85 -52.88 16.49
C PRO A 19 1.18 -51.85 15.58
N SER A 20 0.69 -50.78 16.20
CA SER A 20 0.18 -49.57 15.57
C SER A 20 0.84 -49.33 14.22
N SER A 21 0.05 -49.40 13.15
CA SER A 21 0.43 -48.86 11.85
C SER A 21 0.62 -47.35 12.01
N GLU A 22 1.84 -46.92 12.33
CA GLU A 22 2.29 -45.57 12.01
C GLU A 22 2.04 -45.38 10.52
N GLN A 23 1.02 -44.59 10.18
CA GLN A 23 0.77 -44.19 8.80
C GLN A 23 2.07 -43.57 8.28
N ALA A 24 2.72 -44.24 7.31
CA ALA A 24 3.98 -43.80 6.75
C ALA A 24 3.78 -42.43 6.12
N GLN A 25 4.26 -41.38 6.79
CA GLN A 25 4.14 -40.00 6.32
C GLN A 25 4.69 -39.86 4.90
N SER A 26 3.96 -39.12 4.07
CA SER A 26 4.39 -38.80 2.71
C SER A 26 5.70 -38.00 2.73
N VAL A 27 6.42 -37.99 1.60
CA VAL A 27 7.67 -37.22 1.49
C VAL A 27 7.40 -35.73 1.70
N GLU A 28 6.26 -35.25 1.22
CA GLU A 28 5.76 -33.90 1.35
C GLU A 28 5.49 -33.55 2.83
N GLU A 29 4.79 -34.42 3.57
CA GLU A 29 4.54 -34.25 5.01
C GLU A 29 5.84 -34.15 5.81
N LYS A 30 6.82 -35.00 5.49
CA LYS A 30 8.15 -34.96 6.11
C LYS A 30 8.88 -33.65 5.81
N GLN A 31 8.80 -33.16 4.56
CA GLN A 31 9.39 -31.88 4.17
C GLN A 31 8.73 -30.70 4.89
N PHE A 32 7.40 -30.64 4.95
CA PHE A 32 6.68 -29.59 5.67
C PHE A 32 6.96 -29.64 7.19
N ALA A 33 7.05 -30.83 7.78
CA ALA A 33 7.44 -31.00 9.18
C ALA A 33 8.87 -30.48 9.44
N ALA A 34 9.83 -30.79 8.56
CA ALA A 34 11.20 -30.28 8.66
C ALA A 34 11.24 -28.75 8.56
N ILE A 35 10.49 -28.15 7.63
CA ILE A 35 10.38 -26.70 7.49
C ILE A 35 9.76 -26.06 8.75
N LYS A 36 8.73 -26.68 9.33
CA LYS A 36 8.12 -26.24 10.60
C LYS A 36 9.13 -26.29 11.76
N ASN A 37 9.98 -27.32 11.81
CA ASN A 37 11.04 -27.42 12.81
C ASN A 37 12.09 -26.32 12.63
N LEU A 38 12.52 -26.03 11.41
CA LEU A 38 13.43 -24.92 11.12
C LEU A 38 12.86 -23.57 11.59
N ARG A 39 11.54 -23.37 11.44
CA ARG A 39 10.86 -22.18 11.98
C ARG A 39 10.92 -22.13 13.50
N GLN A 40 10.69 -23.23 14.20
CA GLN A 40 10.80 -23.31 15.66
C GLN A 40 12.23 -22.98 16.14
N LEU A 41 13.24 -23.58 15.50
CA LEU A 41 14.65 -23.30 15.78
C LEU A 41 15.00 -21.82 15.56
N GLY A 42 14.47 -21.19 14.51
CA GLY A 42 14.68 -19.77 14.26
C GLY A 42 14.03 -18.86 15.30
N LEU A 43 12.88 -19.25 15.86
CA LEU A 43 12.19 -18.49 16.91
C LEU A 43 12.84 -18.65 18.29
N SER A 44 13.55 -19.76 18.54
CA SER A 44 14.27 -20.02 19.79
C SER A 44 15.75 -19.62 19.74
N ALA A 45 16.28 -19.27 18.57
CA ALA A 45 17.66 -18.83 18.43
C ALA A 45 17.90 -17.50 19.17
N THR A 46 18.99 -17.44 19.94
CA THR A 46 19.40 -16.26 20.70
C THR A 46 20.38 -15.36 19.95
N ASP A 47 21.05 -15.90 18.93
CA ASP A 47 21.97 -15.18 18.06
C ASP A 47 21.27 -14.74 16.77
N ASP A 48 21.43 -13.45 16.41
CA ASP A 48 20.80 -12.83 15.26
C ASP A 48 21.19 -13.50 13.93
N TYR A 49 22.43 -13.98 13.82
CA TYR A 49 22.89 -14.67 12.62
C TYR A 49 22.19 -16.02 12.47
N GLN A 50 22.15 -16.83 13.53
CA GLN A 50 21.43 -18.11 13.54
C GLN A 50 19.93 -17.95 13.32
N ALA A 51 19.30 -16.97 13.99
CA ALA A 51 17.88 -16.67 13.80
C ALA A 51 17.58 -16.32 12.33
N THR A 52 18.44 -15.50 11.71
CA THR A 52 18.27 -15.09 10.30
C THR A 52 18.57 -16.24 9.32
N LEU A 53 19.52 -17.13 9.65
CA LEU A 53 19.80 -18.33 8.87
C LEU A 53 18.57 -19.25 8.84
N TYR A 54 18.04 -19.61 10.01
CA TYR A 54 16.84 -20.44 10.11
C TYR A 54 15.63 -19.79 9.45
N LYS A 55 15.48 -18.47 9.59
CA LYS A 55 14.48 -17.70 8.85
C LYS A 55 14.62 -17.85 7.35
N SER A 56 15.83 -17.66 6.83
CA SER A 56 16.11 -17.78 5.39
C SER A 56 15.83 -19.19 4.89
N LEU A 57 16.19 -20.21 5.68
CA LEU A 57 15.87 -21.61 5.40
C LEU A 57 14.35 -21.83 5.31
N TYR A 58 13.59 -21.55 6.36
CA TYR A 58 12.16 -21.89 6.34
C TYR A 58 11.38 -21.03 5.32
N VAL A 59 11.74 -19.75 5.11
CA VAL A 59 11.05 -18.88 4.14
C VAL A 59 11.25 -19.39 2.71
N VAL A 60 12.48 -19.64 2.31
CA VAL A 60 12.79 -20.09 0.93
C VAL A 60 12.22 -21.49 0.69
N LEU A 61 12.41 -22.41 1.63
CA LEU A 61 11.90 -23.77 1.51
C LEU A 61 10.37 -23.82 1.50
N SER A 62 9.69 -23.06 2.38
CA SER A 62 8.23 -22.92 2.35
C SER A 62 7.74 -22.39 1.01
N ALA A 63 8.35 -21.32 0.50
CA ALA A 63 7.93 -20.72 -0.77
C ALA A 63 8.00 -21.73 -1.92
N ILE A 64 9.10 -22.49 -2.01
CA ILE A 64 9.27 -23.51 -3.05
C ILE A 64 8.26 -24.64 -2.87
N ALA A 65 8.14 -25.18 -1.64
CA ALA A 65 7.24 -26.28 -1.35
C ALA A 65 5.77 -25.93 -1.60
N THR A 66 5.33 -24.72 -1.21
CA THR A 66 3.96 -24.25 -1.45
C THR A 66 3.65 -24.09 -2.94
N HIS A 67 4.60 -23.64 -3.76
CA HIS A 67 4.37 -23.45 -5.19
C HIS A 67 4.53 -24.73 -6.03
N ARG A 68 5.40 -25.66 -5.62
CA ARG A 68 5.71 -26.87 -6.40
C ARG A 68 5.18 -28.17 -5.78
N GLY A 69 4.56 -28.11 -4.60
CA GLY A 69 4.13 -29.26 -3.81
C GLY A 69 5.27 -30.00 -3.09
N ARG A 70 6.53 -29.86 -3.54
CA ARG A 70 7.71 -30.50 -2.95
C ARG A 70 9.00 -29.71 -3.20
N LEU A 71 10.02 -30.00 -2.41
CA LEU A 71 11.36 -29.43 -2.59
C LEU A 71 12.11 -30.11 -3.76
N PRO A 72 12.84 -29.35 -4.59
CA PRO A 72 13.68 -29.91 -5.64
C PRO A 72 14.90 -30.60 -5.03
N ASN A 73 15.38 -31.66 -5.67
CA ASN A 73 16.65 -32.30 -5.34
C ASN A 73 17.84 -31.55 -5.97
N ASP A 74 17.87 -30.23 -5.81
CA ASP A 74 18.94 -29.36 -6.31
C ASP A 74 19.50 -28.54 -5.15
N ARG A 75 20.53 -29.09 -4.51
CA ARG A 75 21.17 -28.46 -3.35
C ARG A 75 21.86 -27.15 -3.72
N ALA A 76 22.41 -27.03 -4.93
CA ALA A 76 23.11 -25.83 -5.37
C ALA A 76 22.13 -24.66 -5.56
N LEU A 77 20.97 -24.92 -6.16
CA LEU A 77 19.90 -23.94 -6.27
C LEU A 77 19.40 -23.50 -4.88
N LEU A 78 19.12 -24.46 -3.99
CA LEU A 78 18.65 -24.15 -2.64
C LEU A 78 19.68 -23.32 -1.87
N GLN A 79 20.95 -23.71 -1.90
CA GLN A 79 22.03 -22.96 -1.26
C GLN A 79 22.14 -21.53 -1.81
N THR A 80 22.03 -21.35 -3.13
CA THR A 80 22.08 -20.03 -3.76
C THR A 80 20.92 -19.15 -3.29
N LEU A 81 19.68 -19.67 -3.32
CA LEU A 81 18.50 -18.92 -2.91
C LEU A 81 18.53 -18.57 -1.41
N ILE A 82 18.91 -19.50 -0.55
CA ILE A 82 19.02 -19.28 0.90
C ILE A 82 20.13 -18.28 1.21
N THR A 83 21.29 -18.41 0.57
CA THR A 83 22.42 -17.47 0.75
C THR A 83 22.03 -16.07 0.29
N ASN A 84 21.37 -15.94 -0.86
CA ASN A 84 20.90 -14.64 -1.36
C ASN A 84 19.87 -14.00 -0.42
N HIS A 85 18.94 -14.78 0.12
CA HIS A 85 17.99 -14.29 1.11
C HIS A 85 18.70 -13.83 2.40
N MET A 86 19.66 -14.62 2.89
CA MET A 86 20.41 -14.30 4.10
C MET A 86 21.32 -13.07 3.93
N SER A 87 22.02 -12.96 2.79
CA SER A 87 22.85 -11.80 2.44
C SER A 87 22.00 -10.53 2.33
N ASN A 88 20.81 -10.62 1.75
CA ASN A 88 19.90 -9.47 1.66
C ASN A 88 19.34 -9.05 3.02
N ASP A 89 19.12 -9.96 3.96
CA ASP A 89 18.62 -9.67 5.31
C ASP A 89 19.77 -9.32 6.29
N TYR A 90 20.51 -10.34 6.74
CA TYR A 90 21.59 -10.18 7.72
C TYR A 90 22.76 -9.37 7.15
N GLY A 91 23.19 -9.68 5.92
CA GLY A 91 24.33 -9.01 5.28
C GLY A 91 24.12 -7.50 5.14
N SER A 92 22.91 -7.08 4.75
CA SER A 92 22.55 -5.65 4.69
C SER A 92 22.63 -4.97 6.06
N ARG A 93 22.13 -5.62 7.12
CA ARG A 93 22.23 -5.10 8.49
C ARG A 93 23.68 -5.02 8.93
N PHE A 94 24.48 -6.05 8.69
CA PHE A 94 25.89 -6.08 9.03
C PHE A 94 26.67 -4.94 8.36
N ILE A 95 26.48 -4.74 7.05
CA ILE A 95 27.08 -3.62 6.31
C ILE A 95 26.61 -2.29 6.89
N GLY A 96 25.31 -2.14 7.17
CA GLY A 96 24.74 -0.95 7.79
C GLY A 96 25.40 -0.60 9.12
N HIS A 97 25.65 -1.57 9.99
CA HIS A 97 26.36 -1.35 11.26
C HIS A 97 27.81 -0.89 11.07
N LYS A 98 28.49 -1.40 10.04
CA LYS A 98 29.86 -0.97 9.71
C LYS A 98 29.90 0.44 9.11
N LEU A 99 28.89 0.81 8.33
CA LEU A 99 28.77 2.13 7.72
C LEU A 99 28.28 3.20 8.70
N ALA A 100 27.48 2.83 9.71
CA ALA A 100 26.87 3.79 10.61
C ALA A 100 27.87 4.79 11.23
N PRO A 101 29.00 4.38 11.83
CA PRO A 101 29.96 5.33 12.38
C PRO A 101 30.54 6.30 11.34
N LEU A 102 30.76 5.84 10.11
CA LEU A 102 31.25 6.69 9.02
C LEU A 102 30.21 7.74 8.62
N MET A 103 28.94 7.36 8.60
CA MET A 103 27.83 8.31 8.36
C MET A 103 27.73 9.31 9.51
N GLU A 104 27.93 8.88 10.75
CA GLU A 104 27.90 9.77 11.91
C GLU A 104 29.01 10.82 11.85
N THR A 105 30.23 10.41 11.49
CA THR A 105 31.35 11.34 11.24
C THR A 105 31.02 12.31 10.12
N ALA A 106 30.53 11.82 8.97
CA ALA A 106 30.19 12.66 7.83
C ALA A 106 29.07 13.67 8.14
N ILE A 107 28.07 13.29 8.93
CA ILE A 107 27.01 14.21 9.39
C ILE A 107 27.60 15.40 10.13
N VAL A 108 28.54 15.14 11.05
CA VAL A 108 29.18 16.19 11.86
C VAL A 108 30.10 17.06 11.01
N GLU A 109 30.98 16.45 10.21
CA GLU A 109 31.96 17.17 9.38
C GLU A 109 31.31 18.04 8.31
N GLN A 110 30.17 17.62 7.77
CA GLN A 110 29.43 18.37 6.75
C GLN A 110 28.38 19.33 7.35
N GLY A 111 28.23 19.36 8.69
CA GLY A 111 27.28 20.23 9.36
C GLY A 111 25.80 19.89 9.06
N TYR A 112 25.48 18.63 8.76
CA TYR A 112 24.11 18.21 8.51
C TYR A 112 23.29 18.15 9.79
N GLU A 113 22.08 18.70 9.75
CA GLU A 113 21.13 18.56 10.84
C GLU A 113 20.47 17.17 10.85
N ARG A 114 20.19 16.67 12.05
CA ARG A 114 19.47 15.40 12.23
C ARG A 114 17.99 15.65 12.40
N VAL A 115 17.19 14.87 11.69
CA VAL A 115 15.76 14.76 11.96
C VAL A 115 15.57 14.16 13.36
N GLN A 116 14.89 14.91 14.22
CA GLN A 116 14.64 14.54 15.61
C GLN A 116 13.37 13.70 15.71
N ASN A 117 13.33 12.85 16.74
CA ASN A 117 12.10 12.13 17.07
C ASN A 117 11.05 13.10 17.61
N ALA A 118 9.79 12.86 17.28
CA ALA A 118 8.67 13.69 17.70
C ALA A 118 7.95 13.08 18.90
N ASN A 119 7.42 13.92 19.80
CA ASN A 119 6.56 13.49 20.90
C ASN A 119 5.18 13.04 20.40
N LYS A 120 4.67 13.72 19.36
CA LYS A 120 3.43 13.37 18.65
C LYS A 120 3.74 13.23 17.17
N PRO A 121 4.25 12.06 16.73
CA PRO A 121 4.69 11.91 15.36
C PRO A 121 3.54 12.02 14.37
N VAL A 122 3.74 12.82 13.34
CA VAL A 122 2.80 13.00 12.24
C VAL A 122 3.31 12.29 11.01
N LEU A 123 2.44 11.49 10.38
CA LEU A 123 2.72 10.85 9.10
C LEU A 123 1.86 11.48 8.02
N ILE A 124 2.50 12.06 7.01
CA ILE A 124 1.85 12.55 5.80
C ILE A 124 2.07 11.53 4.69
N SER A 125 1.01 11.07 4.06
CA SER A 125 1.08 10.12 2.95
C SER A 125 0.37 10.65 1.71
N LEU A 126 1.07 10.66 0.57
CA LEU A 126 0.49 10.98 -0.73
C LEU A 126 0.07 9.70 -1.46
N LYS A 127 -1.18 9.61 -1.90
CA LYS A 127 -1.75 8.51 -2.67
C LYS A 127 -2.31 9.03 -3.99
N GLY A 128 -1.99 8.34 -5.09
CA GLY A 128 -2.36 8.77 -6.43
C GLY A 128 -1.55 8.02 -7.46
N ALA A 129 -2.10 7.90 -8.67
CA ALA A 129 -1.46 7.22 -9.79
C ALA A 129 -0.06 7.80 -10.11
N SER A 130 0.74 7.03 -10.86
CA SER A 130 1.99 7.53 -11.43
C SER A 130 1.72 8.82 -12.21
N ALA A 131 2.55 9.86 -12.03
CA ALA A 131 2.36 11.17 -12.66
C ALA A 131 1.05 11.94 -12.34
N ALA A 132 0.29 11.54 -11.32
CA ALA A 132 -0.83 12.33 -10.77
C ALA A 132 -0.42 13.69 -10.14
N GLY A 133 0.88 14.01 -10.15
CA GLY A 133 1.41 15.28 -9.64
C GLY A 133 1.52 15.39 -8.11
N LYS A 134 1.73 14.24 -7.42
CA LYS A 134 2.10 14.17 -6.00
C LYS A 134 3.28 15.07 -5.63
N SER A 135 4.27 15.21 -6.52
CA SER A 135 5.44 16.06 -6.25
C SER A 135 5.09 17.56 -6.24
N THR A 136 4.03 17.97 -6.95
CA THR A 136 3.49 19.34 -6.91
C THR A 136 2.83 19.64 -5.57
N LEU A 137 2.40 18.61 -4.82
CA LEU A 137 1.85 18.77 -3.47
C LEU A 137 2.92 18.98 -2.41
N ARG A 138 4.20 18.67 -2.66
CA ARG A 138 5.23 18.74 -1.60
C ARG A 138 5.41 20.13 -0.97
N PRO A 139 5.41 21.25 -1.71
CA PRO A 139 5.46 22.58 -1.11
C PRO A 139 4.25 22.87 -0.22
N LEU A 140 3.07 22.40 -0.63
CA LEU A 140 1.84 22.58 0.13
C LEU A 140 1.80 21.71 1.38
N LEU A 141 2.44 20.54 1.35
CA LEU A 141 2.64 19.75 2.56
C LEU A 141 3.57 20.45 3.54
N GLN A 142 4.56 21.23 3.09
CA GLN A 142 5.36 22.03 4.01
C GLN A 142 4.52 23.14 4.67
N GLU A 143 3.62 23.77 3.92
CA GLU A 143 2.65 24.74 4.47
C GLU A 143 1.67 24.06 5.44
N ASP A 144 1.10 22.92 5.05
CA ASP A 144 0.16 22.12 5.86
C ASP A 144 0.83 21.61 7.15
N MET A 145 2.11 21.25 7.08
CA MET A 145 2.93 20.94 8.25
C MET A 145 3.03 22.13 9.20
N VAL A 146 3.29 23.34 8.68
CA VAL A 146 3.33 24.56 9.49
C VAL A 146 1.95 24.89 10.07
N GLU A 147 0.87 24.76 9.29
CA GLU A 147 -0.51 24.95 9.75
C GLU A 147 -0.87 23.99 10.89
N HIS A 148 -0.29 22.79 10.88
CA HIS A 148 -0.43 21.79 11.95
C HIS A 148 0.60 21.92 13.08
N GLY A 149 1.35 23.03 13.13
CA GLY A 149 2.30 23.34 14.19
C GLY A 149 3.58 22.51 14.14
N LEU A 150 3.89 21.93 12.98
CA LEU A 150 5.11 21.17 12.74
C LEU A 150 6.21 22.09 12.20
N ASP A 151 7.43 21.84 12.64
CA ASP A 151 8.60 22.47 12.05
C ASP A 151 8.83 21.91 10.63
N SER A 152 8.83 22.79 9.64
CA SER A 152 9.03 22.48 8.22
C SER A 152 10.43 21.94 7.90
N GLN A 153 11.34 21.90 8.87
CA GLN A 153 12.67 21.30 8.71
C GLN A 153 12.83 19.98 9.46
N ASN A 154 11.94 19.66 10.40
CA ASN A 154 12.08 18.49 11.27
C ASN A 154 11.24 17.28 10.80
N PHE A 155 11.40 16.87 9.54
CA PHE A 155 10.74 15.67 9.02
C PHE A 155 11.61 14.84 8.07
N ALA A 156 11.39 13.54 8.07
CA ALA A 156 12.07 12.63 7.16
C ALA A 156 11.20 12.33 5.93
N ILE A 157 11.78 12.50 4.74
CA ILE A 157 11.14 12.15 3.48
C ILE A 157 11.48 10.71 3.12
N ILE A 158 10.45 9.89 2.93
CA ILE A 158 10.57 8.52 2.44
C ILE A 158 10.18 8.50 0.97
N SER A 159 11.17 8.43 0.09
CA SER A 159 10.97 8.31 -1.36
C SER A 159 12.06 7.43 -1.99
N PRO A 160 11.80 6.12 -2.20
CA PRO A 160 12.81 5.20 -2.72
C PRO A 160 13.22 5.53 -4.17
N ASP A 161 12.38 6.28 -4.88
CA ASP A 161 12.59 6.72 -6.24
C ASP A 161 13.80 7.66 -6.42
N ILE A 162 14.34 8.25 -5.34
CA ILE A 162 15.54 9.10 -5.41
C ILE A 162 16.81 8.29 -5.72
N TRP A 163 16.83 7.00 -5.37
CA TRP A 163 18.00 6.13 -5.51
C TRP A 163 18.25 5.65 -6.94
N ARG A 164 17.27 5.78 -7.84
CA ARG A 164 17.34 5.22 -9.20
C ARG A 164 18.56 5.65 -10.00
N ARG A 165 18.97 6.92 -9.89
CA ARG A 165 20.14 7.44 -10.61
C ARG A 165 21.47 7.01 -9.99
N LEU A 166 21.44 6.51 -8.76
CA LEU A 166 22.62 5.92 -8.12
C LEU A 166 22.79 4.43 -8.48
N LEU A 167 21.73 3.80 -8.99
CA LEU A 167 21.73 2.38 -9.38
C LEU A 167 22.15 2.17 -10.83
N LEU A 168 21.86 3.13 -11.70
CA LEU A 168 22.10 3.02 -13.13
C LEU A 168 22.51 4.39 -13.69
N ASP A 169 23.61 4.42 -14.43
CA ASP A 169 23.96 5.53 -15.28
C ASP A 169 22.98 5.57 -16.46
N TYR A 170 22.21 6.65 -16.56
CA TYR A 170 21.18 6.77 -17.61
C TYR A 170 21.82 7.11 -18.96
N ASP A 171 22.94 7.85 -18.93
CA ASP A 171 23.60 8.31 -20.15
C ASP A 171 24.30 7.14 -20.86
N SER A 172 24.69 6.11 -20.12
CA SER A 172 25.28 4.89 -20.69
C SER A 172 24.29 4.01 -21.47
N LEU A 173 22.99 4.31 -21.45
CA LEU A 173 21.96 3.49 -22.12
C LEU A 173 21.80 3.80 -23.62
N GLY A 174 22.30 4.93 -24.11
CA GLY A 174 22.15 5.32 -25.52
C GLY A 174 20.69 5.28 -25.98
N ASP A 175 20.41 4.56 -27.07
CA ASP A 175 19.06 4.45 -27.66
C ASP A 175 18.03 3.79 -26.72
N ASP A 176 18.49 3.05 -25.71
CA ASP A 176 17.65 2.37 -24.71
C ASP A 176 17.32 3.25 -23.50
N PHE A 177 17.59 4.56 -23.54
CA PHE A 177 17.37 5.49 -22.42
C PHE A 177 15.96 5.43 -21.80
N LYS A 178 14.94 5.06 -22.59
CA LYS A 178 13.56 4.91 -22.11
C LYS A 178 13.38 3.75 -21.12
N TYR A 179 14.30 2.79 -21.08
CA TYR A 179 14.21 1.63 -20.20
C TYR A 179 14.82 1.84 -18.82
N ALA A 180 15.49 2.97 -18.57
CA ALA A 180 16.22 3.25 -17.33
C ALA A 180 15.37 3.02 -16.05
N GLY A 181 14.11 3.49 -16.07
CA GLY A 181 13.17 3.29 -14.96
C GLY A 181 12.76 1.83 -14.75
N ARG A 182 12.65 1.04 -15.83
CA ARG A 182 12.24 -0.38 -15.76
C ARG A 182 13.40 -1.27 -15.32
N LEU A 183 14.62 -0.99 -15.79
CA LEU A 183 15.83 -1.73 -15.43
C LEU A 183 16.15 -1.62 -13.93
N THR A 184 15.88 -0.47 -13.31
CA THR A 184 16.11 -0.24 -11.88
C THR A 184 14.97 -0.68 -10.95
N GLY A 185 13.84 -1.17 -11.51
CA GLY A 185 12.62 -1.40 -10.74
C GLY A 185 12.76 -2.42 -9.60
N LYS A 186 13.42 -3.56 -9.86
CA LYS A 186 13.60 -4.62 -8.85
C LYS A 186 14.53 -4.17 -7.71
N GLU A 187 15.59 -3.46 -8.05
CA GLU A 187 16.56 -2.96 -7.06
C GLU A 187 15.95 -1.88 -6.17
N VAL A 188 15.15 -0.98 -6.73
CA VAL A 188 14.42 0.03 -5.94
C VAL A 188 13.48 -0.62 -4.93
N ASN A 189 12.82 -1.73 -5.28
CA ASN A 189 11.98 -2.47 -4.33
C ASN A 189 12.80 -3.06 -3.18
N ILE A 190 14.02 -3.53 -3.45
CA ILE A 190 14.95 -4.01 -2.42
C ILE A 190 15.38 -2.84 -1.52
N VAL A 191 15.72 -1.69 -2.10
CA VAL A 191 16.09 -0.48 -1.34
C VAL A 191 14.94 0.00 -0.44
N ASP A 192 13.71 0.06 -0.96
CA ASP A 192 12.52 0.44 -0.16
C ASP A 192 12.29 -0.53 1.01
N GLY A 193 12.43 -1.85 0.77
CA GLY A 193 12.31 -2.86 1.81
C GLY A 193 13.39 -2.76 2.90
N LYS A 194 14.63 -2.42 2.53
CA LYS A 194 15.72 -2.16 3.48
C LYS A 194 15.47 -0.90 4.29
N LEU A 195 14.99 0.18 3.65
CA LEU A 195 14.62 1.41 4.32
C LEU A 195 13.51 1.18 5.36
N ASP A 196 12.49 0.41 5.01
CA ASP A 196 11.42 0.04 5.95
C ASP A 196 11.92 -0.76 7.14
N SER A 197 12.80 -1.74 6.89
CA SER A 197 13.40 -2.56 7.94
C SER A 197 14.24 -1.69 8.88
N TYR A 198 15.00 -0.73 8.33
CA TYR A 198 15.80 0.22 9.10
C TYR A 198 14.92 1.13 9.97
N ILE A 199 13.88 1.74 9.38
CA ILE A 199 12.96 2.61 10.13
C ILE A 199 12.26 1.83 11.24
N ARG A 200 11.80 0.60 10.94
CA ARG A 200 11.16 -0.26 11.94
C ARG A 200 12.09 -0.58 13.10
N ALA A 201 13.31 -1.03 12.83
CA ALA A 201 14.29 -1.36 13.87
C ALA A 201 14.62 -0.13 14.74
N LYS A 202 14.80 1.03 14.11
CA LYS A 202 15.05 2.30 14.82
C LYS A 202 13.86 2.70 15.70
N ALA A 203 12.64 2.57 15.18
CA ALA A 203 11.42 2.86 15.90
C ALA A 203 11.20 1.90 17.08
N GLU A 204 11.48 0.61 16.90
CA GLU A 204 11.38 -0.42 17.94
C GLU A 204 12.37 -0.18 19.07
N HIS A 205 13.63 0.12 18.73
CA HIS A 205 14.67 0.41 19.73
C HIS A 205 14.40 1.71 20.51
N ARG A 206 13.89 2.75 19.83
CA ARG A 206 13.72 4.08 20.43
C ARG A 206 12.32 4.32 21.00
N HIS A 207 11.37 3.43 20.71
CA HIS A 207 9.95 3.63 20.94
C HIS A 207 9.42 4.97 20.41
N ALA A 208 10.03 5.51 19.35
CA ALA A 208 9.75 6.84 18.83
C ALA A 208 10.20 6.96 17.36
N ILE A 209 9.53 7.84 16.63
CA ILE A 209 9.82 8.16 15.23
C ILE A 209 9.79 9.68 15.02
N PRO A 210 10.47 10.21 13.98
CA PRO A 210 10.29 11.60 13.55
C PRO A 210 8.93 11.79 12.85
N HIS A 211 8.61 13.04 12.50
CA HIS A 211 7.59 13.30 11.48
C HIS A 211 8.02 12.67 10.15
N LEU A 212 7.08 12.08 9.42
CA LEU A 212 7.36 11.35 8.19
C LEU A 212 6.53 11.89 7.03
N LEU A 213 7.19 12.23 5.92
CA LEU A 213 6.53 12.45 4.63
C LEU A 213 6.79 11.24 3.72
N VAL A 214 5.73 10.49 3.43
CA VAL A 214 5.79 9.26 2.65
C VAL A 214 5.33 9.53 1.22
N ASP A 215 6.30 9.65 0.30
CA ASP A 215 6.08 9.77 -1.15
C ASP A 215 6.63 8.54 -1.87
N ARG A 216 5.97 7.41 -1.59
CA ARG A 216 6.19 6.14 -2.28
C ARG A 216 4.88 5.58 -2.82
N PHE A 217 4.94 5.17 -4.08
CA PHE A 217 3.88 4.41 -4.71
C PHE A 217 4.20 2.93 -4.54
N ARG A 218 3.42 2.25 -3.70
CA ARG A 218 3.59 0.82 -3.41
C ARG A 218 2.40 0.06 -3.96
N PHE A 219 2.64 -0.72 -5.01
CA PHE A 219 1.65 -1.61 -5.63
C PHE A 219 1.01 -2.57 -4.63
N ASP A 220 1.82 -3.08 -3.68
CA ASP A 220 1.36 -3.98 -2.63
C ASP A 220 0.56 -3.29 -1.51
N SER A 221 0.64 -1.95 -1.39
CA SER A 221 -0.20 -1.18 -0.45
C SER A 221 -1.68 -1.18 -0.82
N PHE A 222 -2.04 -1.65 -2.02
CA PHE A 222 -3.41 -1.75 -2.50
C PHE A 222 -3.90 -3.21 -2.65
N SER A 223 -3.02 -4.20 -2.42
CA SER A 223 -3.33 -5.62 -2.50
C SER A 223 -3.83 -6.20 -1.16
N SER A 224 -5.07 -6.69 -1.12
CA SER A 224 -5.79 -7.14 0.09
C SER A 224 -5.04 -8.17 0.96
N LYS A 225 -4.26 -9.08 0.36
CA LYS A 225 -3.48 -10.09 1.11
C LYS A 225 -2.32 -9.52 1.94
N LYS A 226 -1.83 -8.32 1.63
CA LYS A 226 -0.70 -7.66 2.32
C LYS A 226 -1.09 -6.40 3.09
N ILE A 227 -2.27 -5.84 2.85
CA ILE A 227 -2.72 -4.61 3.53
C ILE A 227 -2.73 -4.76 5.05
N ALA A 228 -3.10 -5.92 5.59
CA ALA A 228 -3.08 -6.19 7.04
C ALA A 228 -1.64 -6.16 7.60
N ASP A 229 -0.69 -6.82 6.91
CA ASP A 229 0.69 -6.99 7.38
C ASP A 229 1.60 -5.77 7.10
N VAL A 230 1.35 -5.02 6.02
CA VAL A 230 2.27 -3.98 5.49
C VAL A 230 2.20 -2.65 6.25
N LEU A 231 1.18 -2.42 7.09
CA LEU A 231 1.04 -1.15 7.82
C LEU A 231 0.88 -1.31 9.34
N HIS A 232 0.15 -2.32 9.86
CA HIS A 232 -0.03 -2.44 11.32
C HIS A 232 1.21 -2.97 12.05
N ASN A 233 1.97 -3.88 11.44
CA ASN A 233 3.23 -4.38 11.99
C ASN A 233 4.44 -3.51 11.59
N THR A 234 4.22 -2.20 11.40
CA THR A 234 5.27 -1.25 11.00
C THR A 234 5.43 -0.12 12.01
N TYR A 235 6.17 0.92 11.63
CA TYR A 235 6.39 2.12 12.42
C TYR A 235 5.12 2.96 12.60
N VAL A 236 4.02 2.68 11.88
CA VAL A 236 2.75 3.42 12.02
C VAL A 236 2.14 3.30 13.44
N LYS A 237 2.45 2.24 14.19
CA LYS A 237 2.02 2.12 15.60
C LYS A 237 2.60 3.20 16.53
N TYR A 238 3.65 3.88 16.09
CA TYR A 238 4.26 5.01 16.81
C TYR A 238 3.78 6.38 16.29
N VAL A 239 2.89 6.40 15.29
CA VAL A 239 2.31 7.62 14.75
C VAL A 239 1.14 8.05 15.64
N ASP A 240 1.09 9.34 15.97
CA ASP A 240 -0.02 9.94 16.70
C ASP A 240 -1.14 10.33 15.72
N THR A 241 -0.79 11.08 14.67
CA THR A 241 -1.71 11.58 13.65
C THR A 241 -1.21 11.23 12.25
N MET A 242 -2.12 10.82 11.38
CA MET A 242 -1.83 10.52 9.98
C MET A 242 -2.71 11.35 9.06
N HIS A 243 -2.07 12.11 8.17
CA HIS A 243 -2.72 12.82 7.09
C HIS A 243 -2.53 12.05 5.78
N MET A 244 -3.62 11.74 5.08
CA MET A 244 -3.56 11.06 3.80
C MET A 244 -4.22 11.88 2.69
N TYR A 245 -3.44 12.21 1.66
CA TYR A 245 -3.92 12.94 0.50
C TYR A 245 -4.15 11.96 -0.65
N PHE A 246 -5.39 11.89 -1.12
CA PHE A 246 -5.83 11.13 -2.28
C PHE A 246 -5.94 12.07 -3.47
N VAL A 247 -4.96 11.96 -4.37
CA VAL A 247 -4.85 12.81 -5.56
C VAL A 247 -5.65 12.20 -6.70
N ILE A 248 -6.74 12.87 -7.07
CA ILE A 248 -7.61 12.53 -8.19
C ILE A 248 -7.08 13.26 -9.41
N THR A 249 -6.82 12.51 -10.48
CA THR A 249 -6.29 13.00 -11.75
C THR A 249 -6.80 12.09 -12.88
N PRO A 250 -7.37 12.64 -13.96
CA PRO A 250 -7.79 11.85 -15.10
C PRO A 250 -6.65 10.96 -15.64
N PRO A 251 -6.90 9.66 -15.90
CA PRO A 251 -5.90 8.73 -16.41
C PRO A 251 -5.12 9.24 -17.62
N GLU A 252 -5.78 9.84 -18.61
CA GLU A 252 -5.16 10.43 -19.80
C GLU A 252 -4.16 11.54 -19.45
N ALA A 253 -4.49 12.39 -18.48
CA ALA A 253 -3.59 13.45 -18.03
C ALA A 253 -2.33 12.89 -17.35
N THR A 254 -2.40 11.67 -16.78
CA THR A 254 -1.21 11.01 -16.22
C THR A 254 -0.24 10.56 -17.31
N VAL A 255 -0.72 10.24 -18.52
CA VAL A 255 0.10 9.87 -19.68
C VAL A 255 0.90 11.09 -20.15
N ASP A 256 0.22 12.23 -20.37
CA ASP A 256 0.86 13.47 -20.81
C ASP A 256 1.91 13.98 -19.80
N ARG A 257 1.53 14.03 -18.52
CA ARG A 257 2.45 14.40 -17.43
C ARG A 257 3.60 13.41 -17.32
N GLY A 258 3.32 12.14 -17.56
CA GLY A 258 4.29 11.05 -17.59
C GLY A 258 5.35 11.25 -18.67
N TRP A 259 4.93 11.63 -19.87
CA TRP A 259 5.82 11.97 -20.98
C TRP A 259 6.74 13.15 -20.65
N LEU A 260 6.17 14.27 -20.15
CA LEU A 260 6.94 15.44 -19.74
C LEU A 260 7.95 15.11 -18.63
N ARG A 261 7.56 14.27 -17.66
CA ARG A 261 8.46 13.76 -16.62
C ARG A 261 9.55 12.86 -17.19
N GLY A 262 9.23 12.09 -18.23
CA GLY A 262 10.19 11.30 -19.00
C GLY A 262 11.29 12.19 -19.56
N LEU A 263 10.92 13.28 -20.24
CA LEU A 263 11.85 14.26 -20.80
C LEU A 263 12.72 14.95 -19.74
N ASP A 264 12.12 15.39 -18.63
CA ASP A 264 12.83 16.13 -17.57
C ASP A 264 13.75 15.23 -16.72
N ARG A 265 13.31 13.98 -16.44
CA ARG A 265 13.95 13.12 -15.41
C ARG A 265 14.49 11.80 -15.94
N GLY A 266 14.28 11.47 -17.21
CA GLY A 266 14.62 10.18 -17.81
C GLY A 266 13.70 9.04 -17.35
N ARG A 267 12.50 9.36 -16.84
CA ARG A 267 11.59 8.37 -16.23
C ARG A 267 10.41 8.04 -17.15
N TYR A 268 10.70 7.26 -18.18
CA TYR A 268 9.70 6.80 -19.13
C TYR A 268 8.92 5.57 -18.63
N LYS A 269 7.68 5.45 -19.08
CA LYS A 269 6.81 4.28 -18.96
C LYS A 269 5.94 4.20 -20.21
N SER A 270 5.41 3.02 -20.52
CA SER A 270 4.43 2.89 -21.61
C SER A 270 3.11 3.57 -21.24
N VAL A 271 2.30 3.89 -22.25
CA VAL A 271 0.92 4.38 -22.05
C VAL A 271 0.12 3.38 -21.22
N GLU A 272 0.21 2.09 -21.58
CA GLU A 272 -0.41 0.99 -20.85
C GLU A 272 -0.01 0.96 -19.38
N ASP A 273 1.28 1.16 -19.05
CA ASP A 273 1.73 1.22 -17.66
C ASP A 273 1.09 2.41 -16.92
N PHE A 274 0.93 3.59 -17.56
CA PHE A 274 0.29 4.74 -16.90
C PHE A 274 -1.21 4.51 -16.65
N LEU A 275 -1.92 3.97 -17.63
CA LEU A 275 -3.35 3.68 -17.51
C LEU A 275 -3.59 2.52 -16.53
N GLY A 276 -2.81 1.45 -16.60
CA GLY A 276 -2.84 0.34 -15.65
C GLY A 276 -2.57 0.79 -14.21
N HIS A 277 -1.54 1.62 -13.99
CA HIS A 277 -1.29 2.20 -12.66
C HIS A 277 -2.42 3.11 -12.17
N SER A 278 -3.19 3.71 -13.08
CA SER A 278 -4.35 4.51 -12.71
C SER A 278 -5.45 3.61 -12.17
N VAL A 279 -5.82 2.55 -12.89
CA VAL A 279 -6.81 1.55 -12.44
C VAL A 279 -6.44 1.03 -11.05
N GLU A 280 -5.21 0.54 -10.89
CA GLU A 280 -4.73 -0.02 -9.61
C GLU A 280 -4.77 1.00 -8.47
N ALA A 281 -4.41 2.26 -8.74
CA ALA A 281 -4.47 3.31 -7.73
C ALA A 281 -5.92 3.53 -7.29
N TYR A 282 -6.86 3.63 -8.23
CA TYR A 282 -8.27 3.93 -7.94
C TYR A 282 -9.02 2.75 -7.32
N GLU A 283 -8.70 1.50 -7.66
CA GLU A 283 -9.19 0.34 -6.90
C GLU A 283 -8.68 0.33 -5.46
N GLY A 284 -7.45 0.82 -5.29
CA GLY A 284 -6.73 0.79 -4.04
C GLY A 284 -7.12 1.89 -3.05
N MET A 285 -7.47 3.09 -3.54
CA MET A 285 -7.81 4.24 -2.69
C MET A 285 -8.96 3.95 -1.71
N PRO A 286 -10.14 3.46 -2.15
CA PRO A 286 -11.24 3.12 -1.23
C PRO A 286 -10.82 2.08 -0.19
N ARG A 287 -10.11 1.03 -0.61
CA ARG A 287 -9.65 -0.04 0.30
C ARG A 287 -8.75 0.51 1.40
N LEU A 288 -7.81 1.39 1.04
CA LEU A 288 -6.91 2.01 2.00
C LEU A 288 -7.63 3.01 2.91
N PHE A 289 -8.53 3.80 2.34
CA PHE A 289 -9.37 4.75 3.08
C PHE A 289 -10.19 4.02 4.15
N PHE A 290 -11.04 3.07 3.76
CA PHE A 290 -11.91 2.34 4.70
C PHE A 290 -11.14 1.47 5.68
N LYS A 291 -9.94 1.00 5.29
CA LYS A 291 -9.06 0.34 6.25
C LYS A 291 -8.75 1.28 7.41
N TRP A 292 -8.26 2.50 7.15
CA TRP A 292 -7.86 3.41 8.22
C TRP A 292 -9.05 3.97 9.00
N MET A 293 -10.21 4.10 8.35
CA MET A 293 -11.47 4.39 9.03
C MET A 293 -11.83 3.35 10.10
N ALA A 294 -11.43 2.09 9.93
CA ALA A 294 -11.72 1.01 10.87
C ALA A 294 -10.77 0.95 12.08
N TYR A 295 -9.78 1.85 12.18
CA TYR A 295 -8.83 1.89 13.30
C TYR A 295 -8.95 3.18 14.10
N ASP A 296 -8.78 3.04 15.42
CA ASP A 296 -8.80 4.17 16.35
C ASP A 296 -7.47 4.93 16.41
N LYS A 297 -6.37 4.29 16.00
CA LYS A 297 -5.03 4.89 15.97
C LYS A 297 -4.27 4.54 14.68
N PRO A 298 -3.54 5.50 14.09
CA PRO A 298 -3.43 6.92 14.48
C PRO A 298 -4.74 7.72 14.28
N ASP A 299 -4.81 8.95 14.80
CA ASP A 299 -5.85 9.91 14.41
C ASP A 299 -5.75 10.14 12.90
N PHE A 300 -6.78 9.77 12.15
CA PHE A 300 -6.71 9.65 10.70
C PHE A 300 -7.44 10.83 10.08
N LYS A 301 -6.66 11.73 9.47
CA LYS A 301 -7.14 12.84 8.66
C LYS A 301 -6.95 12.52 7.19
N TYR A 302 -7.92 12.87 6.36
CA TYR A 302 -7.84 12.63 4.92
C TYR A 302 -8.31 13.81 4.11
N HIS A 303 -7.74 13.90 2.91
CA HIS A 303 -8.03 14.94 1.93
C HIS A 303 -8.07 14.31 0.54
N PHE A 304 -9.20 14.46 -0.15
CA PHE A 304 -9.31 14.20 -1.57
C PHE A 304 -9.05 15.52 -2.29
N VAL A 305 -8.12 15.49 -3.25
CA VAL A 305 -7.68 16.68 -3.97
C VAL A 305 -7.63 16.44 -5.46
N ASP A 306 -8.02 17.44 -6.23
CA ASP A 306 -7.95 17.46 -7.68
C ASP A 306 -6.77 18.29 -8.14
N ASN A 307 -5.87 17.62 -8.86
CA ASN A 307 -4.63 18.21 -9.33
C ASN A 307 -4.69 18.57 -10.83
N GLN A 308 -5.88 18.84 -11.38
CA GLN A 308 -6.08 19.49 -12.67
C GLN A 308 -5.93 21.01 -12.57
N VAL A 309 -4.84 21.45 -11.96
CA VAL A 309 -4.50 22.85 -11.79
C VAL A 309 -3.11 23.11 -12.39
N PRO A 310 -2.75 24.37 -12.73
CA PRO A 310 -1.42 24.69 -13.23
C PRO A 310 -0.31 24.20 -12.30
N LYS A 311 0.85 23.87 -12.87
CA LYS A 311 1.99 23.39 -12.08
C LYS A 311 2.42 24.47 -11.08
N GLY A 312 2.46 24.11 -9.80
CA GLY A 312 2.85 25.00 -8.71
C GLY A 312 1.68 25.69 -7.99
N THR A 313 0.44 25.49 -8.43
CA THR A 313 -0.74 25.98 -7.70
C THR A 313 -1.29 24.91 -6.74
N ARG A 314 -2.03 25.36 -5.71
CA ARG A 314 -2.69 24.46 -4.76
C ARG A 314 -3.74 23.60 -5.48
N PRO A 315 -3.70 22.25 -5.34
CA PRO A 315 -4.77 21.39 -5.82
C PRO A 315 -6.09 21.76 -5.18
N ARG A 316 -7.16 21.62 -5.95
CA ARG A 316 -8.50 21.94 -5.50
C ARG A 316 -8.96 20.91 -4.48
N LEU A 317 -9.45 21.36 -3.34
CA LEU A 317 -10.01 20.48 -2.32
C LEU A 317 -11.34 19.90 -2.81
N VAL A 318 -11.50 18.59 -2.71
CA VAL A 318 -12.67 17.85 -3.20
C VAL A 318 -13.52 17.37 -2.03
N ALA A 319 -12.86 16.76 -1.05
CA ALA A 319 -13.46 16.34 0.20
C ALA A 319 -12.37 16.23 1.26
N TYR A 320 -12.74 16.33 2.52
CA TYR A 320 -11.81 16.20 3.64
C TYR A 320 -12.54 15.77 4.90
N GLY A 321 -11.79 15.33 5.90
CA GLY A 321 -12.38 14.94 7.17
C GLY A 321 -11.50 14.04 8.00
N ASP A 322 -12.16 13.31 8.89
CA ASP A 322 -11.56 12.34 9.80
C ASP A 322 -12.47 11.13 10.02
N GLN A 323 -12.17 10.31 11.03
CA GLN A 323 -12.96 9.10 11.32
C GLN A 323 -14.45 9.35 11.61
N LYS A 324 -14.86 10.59 11.89
CA LYS A 324 -16.24 10.92 12.31
C LYS A 324 -17.02 11.72 11.28
N LEU A 325 -16.33 12.55 10.51
CA LEU A 325 -16.94 13.47 9.55
C LEU A 325 -16.23 13.37 8.21
N MET A 326 -17.01 13.32 7.13
CA MET A 326 -16.57 13.70 5.79
C MET A 326 -17.31 14.96 5.35
N THR A 327 -16.57 15.93 4.83
CA THR A 327 -17.11 17.10 4.17
C THR A 327 -16.78 17.02 2.68
N VAL A 328 -17.80 17.04 1.84
CA VAL A 328 -17.75 16.92 0.38
C VAL A 328 -18.04 18.27 -0.26
N ILE A 329 -17.09 18.77 -1.06
CA ILE A 329 -17.23 20.01 -1.83
C ILE A 329 -17.63 19.69 -3.28
N ASP A 330 -16.96 18.72 -3.89
CA ASP A 330 -17.22 18.30 -5.28
C ASP A 330 -17.49 16.80 -5.35
N PRO A 331 -18.77 16.38 -5.34
CA PRO A 331 -19.10 14.96 -5.36
C PRO A 331 -18.83 14.29 -6.70
N LEU A 332 -18.82 15.03 -7.83
CA LEU A 332 -18.52 14.44 -9.15
C LEU A 332 -17.10 13.93 -9.22
N LEU A 333 -16.16 14.61 -8.58
CA LEU A 333 -14.80 14.12 -8.52
C LEU A 333 -14.65 12.87 -7.64
N LEU A 334 -15.48 12.68 -6.62
CA LEU A 334 -15.50 11.43 -5.86
C LEU A 334 -16.09 10.27 -6.65
N VAL A 335 -17.06 10.52 -7.54
CA VAL A 335 -17.55 9.53 -8.52
C VAL A 335 -16.42 9.03 -9.41
N ASN A 336 -15.47 9.90 -9.76
CA ASN A 336 -14.34 9.50 -10.59
C ASN A 336 -13.43 8.43 -9.95
N ILE A 337 -13.45 8.26 -8.62
CA ILE A 337 -12.70 7.19 -7.94
C ILE A 337 -13.17 5.81 -8.39
N MET A 338 -14.46 5.64 -8.65
CA MET A 338 -14.99 4.40 -9.22
C MET A 338 -14.81 4.39 -10.74
N ARG A 339 -15.13 5.51 -11.40
CA ARG A 339 -15.08 5.64 -12.86
C ARG A 339 -13.72 5.26 -13.45
N TYR A 340 -12.64 5.71 -12.82
CA TYR A 340 -11.28 5.50 -13.30
C TYR A 340 -10.76 4.06 -13.13
N GLN A 341 -11.55 3.18 -12.52
CA GLN A 341 -11.31 1.74 -12.52
C GLN A 341 -11.77 1.09 -13.84
N HIS A 342 -12.68 1.74 -14.57
CA HIS A 342 -13.35 1.22 -15.78
C HIS A 342 -12.77 1.85 -17.07
N ILE A 343 -11.45 1.86 -17.23
CA ILE A 343 -10.81 2.48 -18.41
C ILE A 343 -10.14 1.46 -19.32
N ASN A 344 -10.05 1.77 -20.61
CA ASN A 344 -9.29 0.97 -21.58
C ASN A 344 -7.80 1.24 -21.43
N ILE A 345 -7.06 0.31 -20.79
CA ILE A 345 -5.61 0.43 -20.59
C ILE A 345 -4.79 0.30 -21.88
N HIS A 346 -5.40 -0.17 -22.97
CA HIS A 346 -4.76 -0.30 -24.28
C HIS A 346 -5.11 0.86 -25.24
N ALA A 347 -5.74 1.93 -24.71
CA ALA A 347 -6.07 3.12 -25.47
C ALA A 347 -4.84 3.71 -26.17
N GLN A 348 -5.00 4.02 -27.46
CA GLN A 348 -3.97 4.63 -28.31
C GLN A 348 -4.20 6.15 -28.47
N ILE A 349 -5.42 6.62 -28.20
CA ILE A 349 -5.83 8.03 -28.23
C ILE A 349 -6.73 8.35 -27.03
N PRO A 350 -6.82 9.61 -26.58
CA PRO A 350 -7.59 9.99 -25.40
C PRO A 350 -9.07 9.57 -25.44
N GLU A 351 -9.70 9.62 -26.61
CA GLU A 351 -11.11 9.28 -26.81
C GLU A 351 -11.41 7.79 -26.53
N GLN A 352 -10.39 6.93 -26.57
CA GLN A 352 -10.53 5.50 -26.30
C GLN A 352 -10.49 5.16 -24.81
N VAL A 353 -10.09 6.07 -23.93
CA VAL A 353 -9.87 5.79 -22.50
C VAL A 353 -11.17 5.37 -21.80
N TYR A 354 -12.31 5.98 -22.13
CA TYR A 354 -13.60 5.77 -21.46
C TYR A 354 -14.65 5.05 -22.32
N GLN A 355 -14.25 3.97 -23.00
CA GLN A 355 -15.14 3.20 -23.87
C GLN A 355 -16.08 2.24 -23.12
N ASP A 356 -15.76 1.90 -21.86
CA ASP A 356 -16.63 1.06 -21.04
C ASP A 356 -17.92 1.83 -20.68
N PRO A 357 -19.12 1.30 -20.99
CA PRO A 357 -20.38 1.91 -20.57
C PRO A 357 -20.44 2.16 -19.05
N ALA A 358 -19.84 1.28 -18.24
CA ALA A 358 -19.76 1.46 -16.79
C ALA A 358 -19.01 2.75 -16.42
N ALA A 359 -18.01 3.17 -17.20
CA ALA A 359 -17.31 4.43 -16.99
C ALA A 359 -18.12 5.68 -17.37
N GLN A 360 -19.27 5.52 -18.03
CA GLN A 360 -20.13 6.62 -18.44
C GLN A 360 -21.31 6.83 -17.47
N SER A 361 -21.70 5.80 -16.72
CA SER A 361 -22.81 5.85 -15.77
C SER A 361 -22.41 6.51 -14.45
N ILE A 362 -23.05 7.63 -14.09
CA ILE A 362 -22.80 8.28 -12.81
C ILE A 362 -23.32 7.44 -11.65
N SER A 363 -24.53 6.88 -11.80
CA SER A 363 -25.17 6.06 -10.77
C SER A 363 -24.32 4.85 -10.40
N ASP A 364 -23.76 4.14 -11.39
CA ASP A 364 -22.95 2.95 -11.15
C ASP A 364 -21.62 3.28 -10.46
N ASN A 365 -21.14 4.51 -10.62
CA ASN A 365 -19.89 5.00 -10.03
C ASN A 365 -20.07 5.73 -8.69
N CYS A 366 -21.29 5.82 -8.14
CA CYS A 366 -21.54 6.41 -6.83
C CYS A 366 -21.18 5.50 -5.64
N GLN A 367 -20.71 4.28 -5.89
CA GLN A 367 -20.47 3.26 -4.85
C GLN A 367 -19.55 3.76 -3.72
N PHE A 368 -18.49 4.51 -4.03
CA PHE A 368 -17.59 5.04 -3.01
C PHE A 368 -18.30 6.03 -2.07
N LEU A 369 -19.09 6.96 -2.62
CA LEU A 369 -19.88 7.91 -1.84
C LEU A 369 -20.94 7.22 -0.99
N LEU A 370 -21.68 6.27 -1.57
CA LEU A 370 -22.67 5.47 -0.85
C LEU A 370 -22.04 4.71 0.33
N GLN A 371 -20.85 4.13 0.12
CA GLN A 371 -20.13 3.46 1.18
C GLN A 371 -19.65 4.44 2.26
N CYS A 372 -19.23 5.66 1.89
CA CYS A 372 -18.89 6.71 2.85
C CYS A 372 -20.09 7.06 3.73
N ILE A 373 -21.25 7.34 3.11
CA ILE A 373 -22.51 7.65 3.80
C ILE A 373 -22.97 6.52 4.73
N ALA A 374 -22.78 5.26 4.32
CA ALA A 374 -23.14 4.11 5.13
C ALA A 374 -22.20 3.86 6.32
N THR A 375 -20.93 4.27 6.20
CA THR A 375 -19.88 3.94 7.18
C THR A 375 -19.63 5.07 8.17
N LEU A 376 -19.66 6.32 7.70
CA LEU A 376 -19.32 7.48 8.51
C LEU A 376 -20.51 7.93 9.39
N PRO A 377 -20.23 8.40 10.62
CA PRO A 377 -21.27 9.03 11.45
C PRO A 377 -21.92 10.24 10.78
N GLN A 378 -21.15 11.06 10.07
CA GLN A 378 -21.63 12.25 9.40
C GLN A 378 -20.95 12.47 8.03
N VAL A 379 -21.75 12.78 7.01
CA VAL A 379 -21.28 13.24 5.70
C VAL A 379 -22.02 14.50 5.30
N ASP A 380 -21.28 15.60 5.13
CA ASP A 380 -21.82 16.91 4.81
C ASP A 380 -21.45 17.32 3.38
N PHE A 381 -22.40 17.88 2.65
CA PHE A 381 -22.18 18.44 1.32
C PHE A 381 -22.23 19.97 1.42
N ILE A 382 -21.17 20.63 0.95
CA ILE A 382 -20.97 22.09 0.98
C ILE A 382 -20.62 22.60 -0.42
N VAL A 383 -20.89 23.88 -0.71
CA VAL A 383 -20.61 24.46 -2.04
C VAL A 383 -19.18 24.95 -2.21
N ALA A 384 -18.54 25.32 -1.10
CA ALA A 384 -17.18 25.83 -1.04
C ALA A 384 -16.64 25.62 0.38
N GLN A 385 -15.32 25.62 0.53
CA GLN A 385 -14.69 25.59 1.85
C GLN A 385 -15.27 26.68 2.75
N ASP A 386 -15.51 26.33 4.02
CA ASP A 386 -16.13 27.18 5.05
C ASP A 386 -17.61 27.55 4.84
N ALA A 387 -18.25 27.03 3.78
CA ALA A 387 -19.70 27.17 3.60
C ALA A 387 -20.49 26.20 4.51
N SER A 388 -21.71 26.59 4.85
CA SER A 388 -22.65 25.71 5.54
C SER A 388 -23.08 24.53 4.66
N ALA A 389 -23.38 23.39 5.28
CA ALA A 389 -23.89 22.23 4.58
C ALA A 389 -25.29 22.49 4.02
N TYR A 390 -25.53 22.13 2.76
CA TYR A 390 -26.87 22.15 2.14
C TYR A 390 -27.55 20.78 2.24
N VAL A 391 -26.76 19.71 2.33
CA VAL A 391 -27.22 18.35 2.60
C VAL A 391 -26.31 17.72 3.67
N GLN A 392 -26.93 17.02 4.62
CA GLN A 392 -26.23 16.24 5.64
C GLN A 392 -26.75 14.81 5.66
N PHE A 393 -25.85 13.85 5.79
CA PHE A 393 -26.19 12.48 6.13
C PHE A 393 -25.71 12.20 7.54
N LEU A 394 -26.65 11.88 8.44
CA LEU A 394 -26.36 11.47 9.81
C LEU A 394 -26.63 9.98 9.95
N SER A 395 -25.56 9.19 10.12
CA SER A 395 -25.62 7.72 10.18
C SER A 395 -26.45 7.13 9.01
N GLY A 396 -26.13 7.56 7.80
CA GLY A 396 -26.82 7.16 6.57
C GLY A 396 -28.17 7.83 6.29
N LYS A 397 -28.74 8.61 7.22
CA LYS A 397 -30.03 9.29 7.01
C LYS A 397 -29.84 10.69 6.47
N ALA A 398 -30.43 10.97 5.33
CA ALA A 398 -30.34 12.27 4.69
C ALA A 398 -31.19 13.34 5.40
N ARG A 399 -30.65 14.56 5.46
CA ARG A 399 -31.31 15.77 5.92
C ARG A 399 -30.95 16.90 4.95
N ILE A 400 -31.96 17.47 4.31
CA ILE A 400 -31.80 18.66 3.48
C ILE A 400 -31.81 19.86 4.43
N ILE A 401 -30.72 20.64 4.42
CA ILE A 401 -30.55 21.82 5.26
C ILE A 401 -30.93 23.08 4.47
N ASP A 402 -30.54 23.12 3.19
CA ASP A 402 -30.85 24.20 2.26
C ASP A 402 -31.36 23.59 0.96
N ASN A 403 -32.68 23.60 0.80
CA ASN A 403 -33.35 23.03 -0.38
C ASN A 403 -33.08 23.87 -1.64
N ASP A 404 -32.98 25.19 -1.52
CA ASP A 404 -32.75 26.07 -2.67
C ASP A 404 -31.34 25.84 -3.23
N CYS A 405 -30.36 25.70 -2.34
CA CYS A 405 -29.00 25.33 -2.72
C CYS A 405 -28.95 23.93 -3.36
N LEU A 406 -29.64 22.93 -2.79
CA LEU A 406 -29.73 21.59 -3.40
C LEU A 406 -30.33 21.65 -4.81
N GLN A 407 -31.43 22.37 -4.99
CA GLN A 407 -32.05 22.55 -6.31
C GLN A 407 -31.12 23.26 -7.29
N GLN A 408 -30.36 24.26 -6.84
CA GLN A 408 -29.35 24.94 -7.65
C GLN A 408 -28.23 23.96 -8.09
N GLN A 409 -27.73 23.11 -7.19
CA GLN A 409 -26.75 22.08 -7.56
C GLN A 409 -27.33 21.07 -8.56
N CYS A 410 -28.59 20.67 -8.38
CA CYS A 410 -29.31 19.77 -9.29
C CYS A 410 -29.59 20.37 -10.69
N GLN A 411 -29.37 21.66 -10.91
CA GLN A 411 -29.43 22.24 -12.27
C GLN A 411 -28.32 21.67 -13.18
N GLN A 412 -27.22 21.17 -12.59
CA GLN A 412 -26.22 20.42 -13.34
C GLN A 412 -26.67 18.97 -13.49
N PRO A 413 -26.90 18.45 -14.71
CA PRO A 413 -27.48 17.12 -14.91
C PRO A 413 -26.68 15.99 -14.27
N GLN A 414 -25.35 16.14 -14.21
CA GLN A 414 -24.46 15.16 -13.60
C GLN A 414 -24.63 15.12 -12.07
N LEU A 415 -24.71 16.29 -11.41
CA LEU A 415 -24.97 16.37 -9.97
C LEU A 415 -26.36 15.87 -9.61
N GLN A 416 -27.36 16.15 -10.46
CA GLN A 416 -28.70 15.60 -10.28
C GLN A 416 -28.67 14.07 -10.22
N GLN A 417 -27.95 13.41 -11.14
CA GLN A 417 -27.81 11.96 -11.13
C GLN A 417 -27.11 11.44 -9.88
N VAL A 418 -26.09 12.16 -9.37
CA VAL A 418 -25.46 11.83 -8.09
C VAL A 418 -26.50 11.86 -6.97
N PHE A 419 -27.22 12.97 -6.80
CA PHE A 419 -28.19 13.09 -5.70
C PHE A 419 -29.36 12.11 -5.82
N ILE A 420 -29.82 11.79 -7.03
CA ILE A 420 -30.77 10.69 -7.26
C ILE A 420 -30.20 9.36 -6.74
N ALA A 421 -28.95 9.03 -7.11
CA ALA A 421 -28.29 7.81 -6.67
C ALA A 421 -28.09 7.76 -5.14
N LEU A 422 -27.95 8.92 -4.49
CA LEU A 422 -27.86 9.06 -3.04
C LEU A 422 -29.23 9.04 -2.33
N GLY A 423 -30.34 8.90 -3.06
CA GLY A 423 -31.69 8.86 -2.50
C GLY A 423 -32.29 10.24 -2.16
N LEU A 424 -31.76 11.31 -2.77
CA LEU A 424 -32.19 12.70 -2.57
C LEU A 424 -33.00 13.27 -3.75
N GLY A 425 -33.29 12.43 -4.76
CA GLY A 425 -34.11 12.82 -5.91
C GLY A 425 -35.57 12.44 -5.73
N SER A 426 -36.46 13.43 -5.88
CA SER A 426 -37.88 13.27 -6.25
C SER A 426 -38.02 13.03 -7.74
#